data_AF-A0A016SPE8-F1
#
_entry.id   AF-A0A016SPE8-F1
#
_cell.length_a   1.000
_cell.length_b   1.000
_cell.length_c   1.000
_cell.angle_alpha   90.00
_cell.angle_beta   90.00
_cell.angle_gamma   90.00
#
_symmetry.space_group_name_H-M   'P 1'
#
loop_
_entity.id
_entity.type
_entity.pdbx_description
1 polymer ?
#
loop_
_entity_poly.entity_id
_entity_poly.type
_entity_poly.pdbx_seq_one_letter_code
_entity_poly.pdbx_strand_id
1 'polypeptide(L)'
;MVGPWQISNDIQRSRAEFHSNETHRIPLNIASTQLDKRQLVMEILGRCEPEIARRQGIRVGLYTEETEDIDDRFNRLYVGDRNPYLLANDEGRRWIICLKQEYRNMLAATQHLARSLGLDYTGFPTADDRYVLADAFLAALADCLQGEAVAEAGSWLAALGKHLPEEFATPWERSGELFCSRHRADRNSCCATVTASRATFIILYAVEQLLK
;
A
#
# COMPACT_ATOMS: atom_id res chain seq x y z
N MET A 1 6.45 -9.35 -3.77
CA MET A 1 7.58 -8.93 -4.63
C MET A 1 7.22 -9.12 -6.08
N VAL A 2 7.54 -8.14 -6.92
CA VAL A 2 7.15 -8.09 -8.34
C VAL A 2 8.44 -8.06 -9.17
N GLY A 3 8.48 -8.81 -10.26
CA GLY A 3 9.61 -8.87 -11.18
C GLY A 3 9.36 -9.87 -12.30
N PRO A 4 10.39 -10.22 -13.09
CA PRO A 4 11.65 -9.49 -13.23
C PRO A 4 11.45 -8.11 -13.87
N TRP A 5 12.36 -7.17 -13.59
CA TRP A 5 12.37 -5.85 -14.22
C TRP A 5 13.51 -5.77 -15.22
N GLN A 6 13.19 -5.57 -16.50
CA GLN A 6 14.18 -5.46 -17.56
C GLN A 6 14.39 -4.00 -17.92
N ILE A 7 15.62 -3.50 -17.74
CA ILE A 7 16.02 -2.15 -18.12
C ILE A 7 17.06 -2.29 -19.23
N SER A 8 16.69 -1.92 -20.45
CA SER A 8 17.56 -2.04 -21.64
C SER A 8 18.73 -1.05 -21.60
N ASN A 9 18.53 0.15 -21.07
CA ASN A 9 19.56 1.17 -20.95
C ASN A 9 20.51 0.89 -19.78
N ASP A 10 21.81 0.78 -20.05
CA ASP A 10 22.82 0.41 -19.05
C ASP A 10 22.99 1.46 -17.93
N ILE A 11 22.90 2.75 -18.25
CA ILE A 11 23.01 3.83 -17.26
C ILE A 11 21.82 3.78 -16.29
N GLN A 12 20.61 3.61 -16.82
CA GLN A 12 19.40 3.48 -16.01
C GLN A 12 19.44 2.19 -15.17
N ARG A 13 19.94 1.10 -15.75
CA ARG A 13 20.12 -0.18 -15.03
C ARG A 13 21.07 0.00 -13.85
N SER A 14 22.25 0.57 -14.07
CA SER A 14 23.24 0.83 -13.01
C SER A 14 22.67 1.72 -11.90
N ARG A 15 21.92 2.77 -12.24
CA ARG A 15 21.25 3.62 -11.25
C ARG A 15 20.19 2.87 -10.44
N ALA A 16 19.40 2.02 -11.09
CA ALA A 16 18.39 1.21 -10.42
C ALA A 16 19.01 0.13 -9.52
N GLU A 17 20.13 -0.46 -9.92
CA GLU A 17 20.91 -1.39 -9.09
C GLU A 17 21.47 -0.70 -7.86
N PHE A 18 22.08 0.48 -8.03
CA PHE A 18 22.57 1.29 -6.91
C PHE A 18 21.42 1.63 -5.93
N HIS A 19 20.31 2.17 -6.44
CA HIS A 19 19.15 2.50 -5.60
C HIS A 19 18.61 1.27 -4.85
N SER A 20 18.49 0.13 -5.53
CA SER A 20 18.09 -1.13 -4.90
C SER A 20 19.02 -1.48 -3.74
N ASN A 21 20.33 -1.46 -3.96
CA ASN A 21 21.31 -1.87 -2.94
C ASN A 21 21.29 -0.96 -1.70
N GLU A 22 21.10 0.34 -1.91
CA GLU A 22 21.03 1.34 -0.84
C GLU A 22 19.68 1.37 -0.09
N THR A 23 18.64 0.70 -0.61
CA THR A 23 17.29 0.75 -0.03
C THR A 23 16.75 -0.66 0.25
N HIS A 24 15.83 -1.13 -0.59
CA HIS A 24 15.06 -2.35 -0.39
C HIS A 24 15.85 -3.62 -0.71
N ARG A 25 17.05 -3.56 -1.27
CA ARG A 25 17.90 -4.73 -1.60
C ARG A 25 17.14 -5.83 -2.37
N ILE A 26 16.33 -5.41 -3.34
CA ILE A 26 15.58 -6.33 -4.21
C ILE A 26 16.29 -6.31 -5.57
N PRO A 27 16.99 -7.38 -5.98
CA PRO A 27 17.76 -7.37 -7.22
C PRO A 27 16.84 -7.15 -8.41
N LEU A 28 17.33 -6.47 -9.46
CA LEU A 28 16.54 -6.28 -10.68
C LEU A 28 16.21 -7.63 -11.38
N ASN A 29 17.18 -8.55 -11.32
CA ASN A 29 17.03 -9.92 -11.81
C ASN A 29 16.63 -10.86 -10.65
N ILE A 30 15.37 -10.81 -10.24
CA ILE A 30 14.86 -11.73 -9.22
C ILE A 30 14.56 -13.08 -9.89
N ALA A 31 15.24 -14.14 -9.44
CA ALA A 31 15.00 -15.51 -9.92
C ALA A 31 13.61 -16.06 -9.52
N SER A 32 13.02 -15.55 -8.43
CA SER A 32 11.69 -15.94 -7.96
C SER A 32 10.80 -14.72 -7.65
N THR A 33 9.69 -14.62 -8.36
CA THR A 33 8.65 -13.61 -8.12
C THR A 33 7.59 -14.21 -7.20
N GLN A 34 7.10 -13.42 -6.24
CA GLN A 34 5.97 -13.88 -5.41
C GLN A 34 4.64 -13.77 -6.14
N LEU A 35 4.52 -12.77 -7.03
CA LEU A 35 3.34 -12.54 -7.86
C LEU A 35 3.80 -12.15 -9.25
N ASP A 36 3.13 -12.70 -10.26
CA ASP A 36 3.25 -12.15 -11.62
C ASP A 36 2.50 -10.81 -11.74
N LYS A 37 2.78 -10.06 -12.82
CA LYS A 37 2.18 -8.73 -13.02
C LYS A 37 0.65 -8.76 -13.14
N ARG A 38 0.07 -9.81 -13.72
CA ARG A 38 -1.40 -9.94 -13.85
C ARG A 38 -2.04 -10.22 -12.51
N GLN A 39 -1.48 -11.14 -11.73
CA GLN A 39 -1.90 -11.42 -10.36
C GLN A 39 -1.85 -10.16 -9.49
N LEU A 40 -0.76 -9.38 -9.59
CA LEU A 40 -0.65 -8.11 -8.89
C LEU A 40 -1.78 -7.13 -9.27
N VAL A 41 -2.08 -6.99 -10.57
CA VAL A 41 -3.19 -6.14 -11.02
C VAL A 41 -4.51 -6.60 -10.46
N MET A 42 -4.79 -7.92 -10.48
CA MET A 42 -6.01 -8.48 -9.91
C MET A 42 -6.11 -8.16 -8.41
N GLU A 43 -5.02 -8.33 -7.65
CA GLU A 43 -4.96 -8.03 -6.21
C GLU A 43 -5.19 -6.54 -5.91
N ILE A 44 -4.60 -5.64 -6.69
CA ILE A 44 -4.83 -4.19 -6.58
C ILE A 44 -6.28 -3.86 -6.95
N LEU A 45 -6.78 -4.43 -8.05
CA LEU A 45 -8.12 -4.16 -8.56
C LEU A 45 -9.17 -4.56 -7.53
N GLY A 46 -9.17 -5.78 -7.02
CA GLY A 46 -10.18 -6.15 -6.03
C GLY A 46 -10.07 -5.29 -4.77
N ARG A 47 -8.87 -4.92 -4.33
CA ARG A 47 -8.71 -4.03 -3.16
C ARG A 47 -9.26 -2.63 -3.38
N CYS A 48 -9.15 -2.08 -4.58
CA CYS A 48 -9.52 -0.68 -4.87
C CYS A 48 -10.93 -0.55 -5.49
N GLU A 49 -11.39 -1.58 -6.19
CA GLU A 49 -12.61 -1.63 -7.01
C GLU A 49 -13.30 -3.01 -6.88
N PRO A 50 -13.80 -3.37 -5.69
CA PRO A 50 -14.46 -4.65 -5.44
C PRO A 50 -15.54 -5.01 -6.47
N GLU A 51 -16.38 -4.03 -6.81
CA GLU A 51 -17.52 -4.21 -7.72
C GLU A 51 -17.07 -4.53 -9.15
N ILE A 52 -16.05 -3.83 -9.64
CA ILE A 52 -15.49 -4.08 -10.98
C ILE A 52 -14.80 -5.45 -10.99
N ALA A 53 -13.99 -5.75 -9.97
CA ALA A 53 -13.33 -7.04 -9.84
C ALA A 53 -14.33 -8.20 -9.87
N ARG A 54 -15.43 -8.10 -9.10
CA ARG A 54 -16.51 -9.09 -9.09
C ARG A 54 -17.15 -9.29 -10.46
N ARG A 55 -17.51 -8.20 -11.17
CA ARG A 55 -18.10 -8.30 -12.52
C ARG A 55 -17.16 -8.98 -13.52
N GLN A 56 -15.85 -8.88 -13.31
CA GLN A 56 -14.82 -9.54 -14.11
C GLN A 56 -14.48 -10.96 -13.63
N GLY A 57 -15.16 -11.48 -12.60
CA GLY A 57 -14.89 -12.80 -12.02
C GLY A 57 -13.56 -12.88 -11.26
N ILE A 58 -12.97 -11.74 -10.90
CA ILE A 58 -11.71 -11.69 -10.16
C ILE A 58 -11.99 -11.89 -8.67
N ARG A 59 -11.46 -12.99 -8.11
CA ARG A 59 -11.50 -13.30 -6.68
C ARG A 59 -10.11 -13.08 -6.08
N VAL A 60 -9.94 -11.97 -5.36
CA VAL A 60 -8.70 -11.70 -4.61
C VAL A 60 -9.01 -11.70 -3.12
N GLY A 61 -8.01 -12.06 -2.30
CA GLY A 61 -8.15 -12.60 -0.93
C GLY A 61 -8.89 -11.78 0.12
N LEU A 62 -9.58 -10.70 -0.25
CA LEU A 62 -10.54 -9.98 0.59
C LEU A 62 -12.00 -10.30 0.26
N TYR A 63 -12.31 -11.03 -0.81
CA TYR A 63 -13.68 -11.19 -1.30
C TYR A 63 -14.05 -12.64 -1.53
N THR A 64 -15.16 -13.05 -0.94
CA THR A 64 -15.77 -14.37 -1.10
C THR A 64 -17.23 -14.18 -1.53
N GLU A 65 -17.72 -15.08 -2.39
CA GLU A 65 -19.15 -15.18 -2.75
C GLU A 65 -19.98 -15.85 -1.66
N GLU A 66 -19.30 -16.57 -0.76
CA GLU A 66 -19.89 -17.19 0.42
C GLU A 66 -19.96 -16.14 1.52
N THR A 67 -21.15 -15.94 2.09
CA THR A 67 -21.33 -15.32 3.40
C THR A 67 -20.75 -16.27 4.44
N GLU A 68 -19.42 -16.31 4.55
CA GLU A 68 -18.79 -16.87 5.73
C GLU A 68 -19.07 -15.91 6.89
N ASP A 69 -19.39 -16.47 8.06
CA ASP A 69 -19.50 -15.72 9.31
C ASP A 69 -18.31 -14.76 9.41
N ILE A 70 -18.60 -13.50 9.68
CA ILE A 70 -17.62 -12.44 9.85
C ILE A 70 -16.64 -12.90 10.95
N ASP A 71 -15.50 -13.51 10.57
CA ASP A 71 -14.41 -13.75 11.52
C ASP A 71 -13.94 -12.36 11.93
N ASP A 72 -14.01 -12.08 13.24
CA ASP A 72 -13.59 -10.84 13.91
C ASP A 72 -12.18 -10.35 13.49
N ARG A 73 -11.42 -11.21 12.81
CA ARG A 73 -10.13 -10.92 12.19
C ARG A 73 -10.24 -10.38 10.76
N PHE A 74 -10.98 -9.30 10.51
CA PHE A 74 -10.78 -8.31 9.41
C PHE A 74 -10.50 -8.79 7.96
N ASN A 75 -10.57 -10.09 7.63
CA ASN A 75 -9.86 -10.64 6.46
C ASN A 75 -10.73 -11.05 5.29
N ARG A 76 -12.06 -10.97 5.38
CA ARG A 76 -12.95 -11.31 4.26
C ARG A 76 -14.15 -10.35 4.27
N LEU A 77 -14.11 -9.36 3.37
CA LEU A 77 -15.21 -8.45 3.11
C LEU A 77 -16.13 -9.10 2.07
N TYR A 78 -17.39 -9.35 2.43
CA TYR A 78 -18.40 -9.72 1.43
C TYR A 78 -18.55 -8.58 0.41
N VAL A 79 -18.52 -8.90 -0.89
CA VAL A 79 -18.57 -7.86 -1.96
C VAL A 79 -19.94 -7.19 -2.04
N GLY A 80 -21.00 -7.89 -1.64
CA GLY A 80 -22.39 -7.46 -1.87
C GLY A 80 -22.98 -6.56 -0.79
N ASP A 81 -22.39 -6.54 0.42
CA ASP A 81 -22.86 -5.67 1.48
C ASP A 81 -22.05 -4.38 1.45
N ARG A 82 -22.76 -3.25 1.37
CA ARG A 82 -22.19 -1.94 1.63
C ARG A 82 -21.73 -1.93 3.09
N ASN A 83 -20.52 -2.40 3.35
CA ASN A 83 -19.92 -2.28 4.66
C ASN A 83 -19.76 -0.78 4.94
N PRO A 84 -20.50 -0.23 5.93
CA PRO A 84 -20.52 1.21 6.19
C PRO A 84 -19.17 1.72 6.71
N TYR A 85 -18.26 0.82 7.09
CA TYR A 85 -16.91 1.13 7.55
C TYR A 85 -15.88 1.19 6.41
N LEU A 86 -16.30 0.99 5.14
CA LEU A 86 -15.43 1.15 3.99
C LEU A 86 -15.44 2.59 3.48
N LEU A 87 -14.28 3.24 3.56
CA LEU A 87 -14.06 4.56 2.97
C LEU A 87 -13.96 4.43 1.45
N ALA A 88 -14.98 4.92 0.75
CA ALA A 88 -15.07 4.94 -0.70
C ALA A 88 -15.67 6.27 -1.17
N ASN A 89 -15.41 6.62 -2.44
CA ASN A 89 -16.07 7.75 -3.09
C ASN A 89 -17.53 7.42 -3.46
N ASP A 90 -18.25 8.38 -4.05
CA ASP A 90 -19.65 8.24 -4.47
C ASP A 90 -19.89 7.10 -5.48
N GLU A 91 -18.85 6.66 -6.18
CA GLU A 91 -18.88 5.55 -7.13
C GLU A 91 -18.53 4.19 -6.47
N GLY A 92 -18.32 4.15 -5.15
CA GLY A 92 -17.94 2.95 -4.40
C GLY A 92 -16.46 2.57 -4.53
N ARG A 93 -15.63 3.47 -5.06
CA ARG A 93 -14.20 3.26 -5.30
C ARG A 93 -13.41 3.59 -4.05
N ARG A 94 -12.50 2.71 -3.65
CA ARG A 94 -11.66 2.94 -2.47
C ARG A 94 -10.46 3.79 -2.81
N TRP A 95 -10.15 4.73 -1.93
CA TRP A 95 -8.94 5.55 -2.03
C TRP A 95 -7.71 4.77 -1.57
N ILE A 96 -6.56 5.10 -2.17
CA ILE A 96 -5.26 4.62 -1.73
C ILE A 96 -4.64 5.69 -0.86
N ILE A 97 -4.56 5.44 0.44
CA ILE A 97 -3.79 6.30 1.35
C ILE A 97 -2.30 6.06 1.07
N CYS A 98 -1.58 7.11 0.71
CA CYS A 98 -0.20 7.04 0.28
C CYS A 98 0.67 8.03 1.04
N LEU A 99 1.92 7.65 1.30
CA LEU A 99 2.91 8.57 1.84
C LEU A 99 3.26 9.62 0.78
N LYS A 100 3.34 10.89 1.18
CA LYS A 100 3.61 12.02 0.28
C LYS A 100 4.86 11.84 -0.57
N GLN A 101 5.93 11.29 0.03
CA GLN A 101 7.19 11.00 -0.67
C GLN A 101 7.10 9.84 -1.67
N GLU A 102 6.14 8.93 -1.50
CA GLU A 102 5.97 7.74 -2.36
C GLU A 102 4.95 7.94 -3.47
N TYR A 103 4.05 8.92 -3.33
CA TYR A 103 2.92 9.14 -4.24
C TYR A 103 3.30 9.16 -5.73
N ARG A 104 4.33 9.94 -6.12
CA ARG A 104 4.74 10.02 -7.54
C ARG A 104 5.24 8.68 -8.08
N ASN A 105 5.99 7.93 -7.27
CA ASN A 105 6.50 6.62 -7.65
C ASN A 105 5.37 5.60 -7.74
N MET A 106 4.40 5.64 -6.81
CA MET A 106 3.22 4.79 -6.82
C MET A 106 2.35 5.02 -8.06
N LEU A 107 2.06 6.28 -8.39
CA LEU A 107 1.31 6.63 -9.58
C LEU A 107 2.04 6.21 -10.86
N ALA A 108 3.33 6.48 -10.96
CA ALA A 108 4.13 6.07 -12.11
C ALA A 108 4.18 4.53 -12.25
N ALA A 109 4.27 3.80 -11.13
CA ALA A 109 4.30 2.35 -11.11
C ALA A 109 2.96 1.74 -11.58
N THR A 110 1.82 2.25 -11.12
CA THR A 110 0.50 1.77 -11.56
C THR A 110 0.23 2.13 -13.02
N GLN A 111 0.59 3.33 -13.48
CA GLN A 111 0.51 3.70 -14.90
C GLN A 111 1.42 2.84 -15.78
N HIS A 112 2.62 2.51 -15.31
CA HIS A 112 3.51 1.59 -16.02
C HIS A 112 2.90 0.19 -16.09
N LEU A 113 2.39 -0.32 -14.97
CA LEU A 113 1.77 -1.65 -14.90
C LEU A 113 0.56 -1.75 -15.84
N ALA A 114 -0.32 -0.75 -15.83
CA ALA A 114 -1.48 -0.66 -16.71
C ALA A 114 -1.09 -0.69 -18.19
N ARG A 115 -0.14 0.16 -18.60
CA ARG A 115 0.36 0.18 -19.97
C ARG A 115 1.03 -1.13 -20.37
N SER A 116 1.83 -1.71 -19.48
CA SER A 116 2.56 -2.95 -19.75
C SER A 116 1.67 -4.17 -19.98
N LEU A 117 0.46 -4.14 -19.43
CA LEU A 117 -0.53 -5.21 -19.54
C LEU A 117 -1.68 -4.87 -20.49
N GLY A 118 -1.68 -3.66 -21.08
CA GLY A 118 -2.75 -3.20 -21.96
C GLY A 118 -4.09 -3.08 -21.25
N LEU A 119 -4.10 -2.66 -19.97
CA LEU A 119 -5.34 -2.45 -19.24
C LEU A 119 -6.10 -1.26 -19.84
N ASP A 120 -7.32 -1.51 -20.30
CA ASP A 120 -8.21 -0.55 -20.96
C ASP A 120 -9.41 -0.16 -20.08
N TYR A 121 -9.65 -0.88 -18.98
CA TYR A 121 -10.79 -0.60 -18.12
C TYR A 121 -10.57 0.63 -17.22
N THR A 122 -11.62 1.43 -17.09
CA THR A 122 -11.73 2.52 -16.10
C THR A 122 -11.86 1.94 -14.70
N GLY A 123 -10.92 2.24 -13.81
CA GLY A 123 -10.95 1.83 -12.40
C GLY A 123 -9.59 1.50 -11.80
N PHE A 124 -8.61 1.11 -12.62
CA PHE A 124 -7.25 0.89 -12.12
C PHE A 124 -6.64 2.22 -11.64
N PRO A 125 -5.96 2.27 -10.48
CA PRO A 125 -5.55 3.52 -9.83
C PRO A 125 -4.38 4.19 -10.56
N THR A 126 -4.69 4.84 -11.68
CA THR A 126 -3.73 5.46 -12.61
C THR A 126 -3.87 6.98 -12.69
N ALA A 127 -4.81 7.54 -11.93
CA ALA A 127 -5.15 8.95 -11.87
C ALA A 127 -5.00 9.47 -10.44
N ASP A 128 -4.83 10.79 -10.31
CA ASP A 128 -4.49 11.46 -9.05
C ASP A 128 -5.61 11.40 -8.00
N ASP A 129 -6.86 11.46 -8.46
CA ASP A 129 -8.08 11.35 -7.64
C ASP A 129 -8.22 10.00 -6.90
N ARG A 130 -7.36 9.04 -7.23
CA ARG A 130 -7.32 7.71 -6.61
C ARG A 130 -6.46 7.66 -5.35
N TYR A 131 -5.65 8.68 -5.12
CA TYR A 131 -4.68 8.73 -4.03
C TYR A 131 -5.04 9.83 -3.04
N VAL A 132 -4.96 9.51 -1.75
CA VAL A 132 -5.07 10.48 -0.66
C VAL A 132 -3.75 10.47 0.08
N LEU A 133 -3.15 11.64 0.27
CA LEU A 133 -1.89 11.72 1.03
C LEU A 133 -2.18 11.48 2.51
N ALA A 134 -1.34 10.67 3.17
CA ALA A 134 -1.56 10.28 4.57
C ALA A 134 -1.59 11.47 5.54
N ASP A 135 -0.79 12.50 5.30
CA ASP A 135 -0.80 13.75 6.07
C ASP A 135 -2.10 14.54 5.84
N ALA A 136 -2.53 14.69 4.58
CA ALA A 136 -3.79 15.32 4.23
C ALA A 136 -5.01 14.57 4.80
N PHE A 137 -4.95 13.23 4.82
CA PHE A 137 -5.97 12.39 5.42
C PHE A 137 -6.13 12.68 6.93
N LEU A 138 -5.01 12.75 7.66
CA LEU A 138 -5.04 13.07 9.10
C LEU A 138 -5.53 14.48 9.38
N ALA A 139 -5.11 15.46 8.57
CA ALA A 139 -5.60 16.84 8.69
C ALA A 139 -7.12 16.91 8.47
N ALA A 140 -7.63 16.26 7.41
CA ALA A 140 -9.06 16.21 7.14
C ALA A 140 -9.85 15.52 8.26
N LEU A 141 -9.30 14.46 8.87
CA LEU A 141 -9.95 13.81 10.01
C LEU A 141 -9.99 14.71 11.25
N ALA A 142 -8.91 15.43 11.55
CA ALA A 142 -8.88 16.39 12.65
C ALA A 142 -9.93 17.49 12.46
N ASP A 143 -10.03 18.05 11.24
CA ASP A 143 -11.04 19.04 10.88
C ASP A 143 -12.47 18.48 11.03
N CYS A 144 -12.73 17.26 10.54
CA CYS A 144 -14.04 16.62 10.63
C CYS A 144 -14.45 16.30 12.08
N LEU A 145 -13.49 15.89 12.91
CA LEU A 145 -13.72 15.55 14.33
C LEU A 145 -13.64 16.76 15.25
N GLN A 146 -13.32 17.95 14.72
CA GLN A 146 -13.09 19.18 15.49
C GLN A 146 -12.04 19.00 16.60
N GLY A 147 -11.06 18.14 16.36
CA GLY A 147 -9.97 17.83 17.30
C GLY A 147 -8.65 18.51 16.92
N GLU A 148 -7.68 18.49 17.83
CA GLU A 148 -6.34 18.99 17.57
C GLU A 148 -5.47 17.91 16.92
N ALA A 149 -4.99 18.16 15.70
CA ALA A 149 -4.13 17.22 15.00
C ALA A 149 -2.81 16.99 15.76
N VAL A 150 -2.35 15.73 15.81
CA VAL A 150 -1.02 15.40 16.35
C VAL A 150 0.06 16.05 15.48
N ALA A 151 0.73 17.07 16.02
CA ALA A 151 1.67 17.92 15.30
C ALA A 151 2.83 17.12 14.68
N GLU A 152 3.30 16.08 15.37
CA GLU A 152 4.44 15.26 14.95
C GLU A 152 4.08 14.22 13.89
N ALA A 153 2.80 13.89 13.69
CA ALA A 153 2.39 12.77 12.84
C ALA A 153 2.90 12.90 11.39
N GLY A 154 2.89 14.11 10.83
CA GLY A 154 3.43 14.38 9.51
C GLY A 154 4.94 14.08 9.42
N SER A 155 5.70 14.43 10.46
CA SER A 155 7.14 14.14 10.52
C SER A 155 7.44 12.64 10.60
N TRP A 156 6.64 11.90 11.37
CA TRP A 156 6.76 10.45 11.50
C TRP A 156 6.46 9.76 10.16
N LEU A 157 5.40 10.16 9.47
CA LEU A 157 5.05 9.65 8.14
C LEU A 157 6.15 9.95 7.10
N ALA A 158 6.77 11.13 7.15
CA ALA A 158 7.84 11.53 6.23
C ALA A 158 9.17 10.77 6.46
N ALA A 159 9.36 10.18 7.64
CA ALA A 159 10.53 9.37 7.97
C ALA A 159 10.42 7.92 7.43
N LEU A 160 9.20 7.45 7.12
CA LEU A 160 8.97 6.10 6.63
C LEU A 160 9.49 5.88 5.21
N GLY A 161 9.74 4.60 4.87
CA GLY A 161 10.23 4.19 3.54
C GLY A 161 11.73 4.41 3.32
N LYS A 162 12.45 4.82 4.36
CA LYS A 162 13.89 5.12 4.32
C LYS A 162 14.63 4.24 5.33
N HIS A 163 15.96 4.25 5.23
CA HIS A 163 16.80 3.66 6.26
C HIS A 163 16.57 4.39 7.59
N LEU A 164 16.04 3.67 8.57
CA LEU A 164 15.86 4.16 9.93
C LEU A 164 16.89 3.53 10.87
N PRO A 165 17.47 4.28 11.82
CA PRO A 165 18.36 3.72 12.83
C PRO A 165 17.63 2.69 13.72
N GLU A 166 18.34 1.67 14.22
CA GLU A 166 17.75 0.56 15.00
C GLU A 166 17.02 1.01 16.27
N GLU A 167 17.47 2.11 16.88
CA GLU A 167 16.85 2.72 18.06
C GLU A 167 15.43 3.24 17.81
N PHE A 168 15.05 3.48 16.55
CA PHE A 168 13.69 3.85 16.15
C PHE A 168 12.80 2.63 15.83
N ALA A 169 13.33 1.40 15.94
CA ALA A 169 12.55 0.19 15.71
C ALA A 169 11.60 -0.08 16.89
N THR A 170 10.30 -0.08 16.60
CA THR A 170 9.26 -0.36 17.60
C THR A 170 9.28 -1.85 18.01
N PRO A 171 8.71 -2.24 19.17
CA PRO A 171 8.78 -3.62 19.66
C PRO A 171 8.30 -4.69 18.67
N TRP A 172 7.24 -4.43 17.91
CA TRP A 172 6.70 -5.31 16.86
C TRP A 172 7.57 -5.41 15.61
N GLU A 173 8.53 -4.52 15.43
CA GLU A 173 9.54 -4.65 14.36
C GLU A 173 10.70 -5.54 14.79
N ARG A 174 10.96 -5.59 16.10
CA ARG A 174 11.95 -6.51 16.66
C ARG A 174 11.51 -7.96 16.51
N SER A 175 10.20 -8.25 16.53
CA SER A 175 9.68 -9.60 16.26
C SER A 175 9.85 -10.02 14.78
N GLY A 176 10.01 -9.06 13.87
CA GLY A 176 10.11 -9.32 12.43
C GLY A 176 8.76 -9.66 11.76
N GLU A 177 7.66 -9.64 12.50
CA GLU A 177 6.35 -10.12 12.02
C GLU A 177 5.75 -9.24 10.93
N LEU A 178 6.03 -7.93 10.97
CA LEU A 178 5.51 -6.94 10.03
C LEU A 178 6.28 -6.85 8.71
N PHE A 179 7.41 -7.56 8.59
CA PHE A 179 8.21 -7.57 7.38
C PHE A 179 7.70 -8.63 6.42
N CYS A 180 7.87 -8.39 5.11
CA CYS A 180 7.71 -9.44 4.13
C CYS A 180 8.75 -10.56 4.36
N SER A 181 8.49 -11.76 3.85
CA SER A 181 9.36 -12.92 4.06
C SER A 181 10.83 -12.70 3.66
N ARG A 182 11.10 -11.86 2.65
CA ARG A 182 12.47 -11.49 2.25
C ARG A 182 13.17 -10.59 3.26
N HIS A 183 12.48 -9.54 3.72
CA HIS A 183 13.06 -8.49 4.55
C HIS A 183 12.99 -8.77 6.05
N ARG A 184 12.33 -9.86 6.43
CA ARG A 184 12.21 -10.26 7.84
C ARG A 184 13.57 -10.57 8.47
N ALA A 185 14.45 -11.25 7.74
CA ALA A 185 15.73 -11.72 8.28
C ALA A 185 16.70 -10.57 8.57
N ASP A 186 16.78 -9.58 7.68
CA ASP A 186 17.66 -8.41 7.82
C ASP A 186 16.94 -7.17 8.37
N ARG A 187 15.64 -7.29 8.69
CA ARG A 187 14.77 -6.23 9.21
C ARG A 187 14.89 -4.93 8.41
N ASN A 188 14.94 -5.06 7.08
CA ASN A 188 15.14 -3.92 6.21
C ASN A 188 13.96 -2.93 6.31
N SER A 189 14.23 -1.73 6.83
CA SER A 189 13.25 -0.67 7.05
C SER A 189 12.62 -0.10 5.77
N CYS A 190 13.22 -0.34 4.61
CA CYS A 190 12.66 -0.02 3.29
C CYS A 190 11.66 -1.07 2.79
N CYS A 191 11.29 -2.07 3.61
CA CYS A 191 10.25 -3.02 3.25
C CYS A 191 8.89 -2.31 3.12
N ALA A 192 8.20 -2.51 1.98
CA ALA A 192 6.88 -1.89 1.77
C ALA A 192 5.83 -2.36 2.78
N THR A 193 5.89 -3.63 3.21
CA THR A 193 4.96 -4.18 4.22
C THR A 193 5.11 -3.45 5.56
N VAL A 194 6.34 -3.35 6.09
CA VAL A 194 6.57 -2.66 7.37
C VAL A 194 6.29 -1.16 7.27
N THR A 195 6.60 -0.55 6.11
CA THR A 195 6.29 0.85 5.84
C THR A 195 4.78 1.11 5.90
N ALA A 196 3.97 0.28 5.24
CA ALA A 196 2.51 0.38 5.30
C ALA A 196 1.99 0.14 6.72
N SER A 197 2.48 -0.89 7.43
CA SER A 197 2.09 -1.17 8.81
C SER A 197 2.39 -0.01 9.76
N ARG A 198 3.59 0.58 9.68
CA ARG A 198 3.97 1.77 10.46
C ARG A 198 3.06 2.96 10.17
N ALA A 199 2.77 3.21 8.89
CA ALA A 199 1.86 4.29 8.50
C ALA A 199 0.46 4.07 9.11
N THR A 200 -0.06 2.85 9.07
CA THR A 200 -1.34 2.50 9.71
C THR A 200 -1.31 2.75 11.21
N PHE A 201 -0.25 2.36 11.92
CA PHE A 201 -0.15 2.61 13.36
C PHE A 201 -0.07 4.10 13.71
N ILE A 202 0.68 4.89 12.94
CA ILE A 202 0.72 6.34 13.12
C ILE A 202 -0.68 6.93 12.91
N ILE A 203 -1.39 6.49 11.87
CA ILE A 203 -2.75 6.96 11.59
C ILE A 203 -3.69 6.59 12.74
N LEU A 204 -3.68 5.33 13.19
CA LEU A 204 -4.53 4.86 14.29
C LEU A 204 -4.24 5.62 15.59
N TYR A 205 -2.96 5.82 15.92
CA TYR A 205 -2.57 6.59 17.10
C TYR A 205 -3.03 8.05 17.01
N ALA A 206 -2.84 8.69 15.86
CA ALA A 206 -3.28 10.07 15.66
C ALA A 206 -4.80 10.20 15.80
N VAL A 207 -5.57 9.25 15.24
CA VAL A 207 -7.03 9.20 15.40
C VAL A 207 -7.42 8.95 16.85
N GLU A 208 -6.72 8.06 17.57
CA GLU A 208 -6.97 7.83 18.99
C GLU A 208 -6.77 9.11 19.82
N GLN A 209 -5.76 9.93 19.51
CA GLN A 209 -5.56 11.21 20.20
C GLN A 209 -6.66 12.22 19.88
N LEU A 210 -7.21 12.22 18.65
CA LEU A 210 -8.32 13.09 18.27
C LEU A 210 -9.63 12.77 18.99
N LEU A 211 -9.78 11.54 19.50
CA LEU A 211 -10.99 11.06 20.17
C LEU A 211 -10.93 11.21 21.71
N LYS A 212 -9.82 11.71 22.25
CA LYS A 212 -9.63 11.98 23.69
C LYS A 212 -9.99 13.42 24.03
#